data_AF-A0A9E3LND0-F1
#
_entry.id   AF-A0A9E3LND0-F1
#
_cell.length_a   1.000
_cell.length_b   1.000
_cell.length_c   1.000
_cell.angle_alpha   90.00
_cell.angle_beta   90.00
_cell.angle_gamma   90.00
#
_symmetry.space_group_name_H-M   'P 1'
#
loop_
_entity.id
_entity.type
_entity.pdbx_description
1 polymer ?
#
loop_
_entity_poly.entity_id
_entity_poly.type
_entity_poly.pdbx_seq_one_letter_code
_entity_poly.pdbx_strand_id
1 'polypeptide(L)'
;MSRMTDAARAYQAGATHRTLRTQEAEVFQVTNAGLRAARAGGPVAQVRALADNRRLWTTVNDLMRDPANALPMELRASIVSVGLAVQREMERDAPNFDFLIAINENLAAGLAAG
;
A
#
# COMPACT_ATOMS: atom_id res chain seq x y z
N MET A 1 37.87 10.05 17.79
CA MET A 1 37.48 9.69 16.41
C MET A 1 36.17 8.87 16.30
N SER A 2 35.34 8.73 17.35
CA SER A 2 34.18 7.80 17.34
C SER A 2 32.84 8.39 16.88
N ARG A 3 32.65 9.72 16.89
CA ARG A 3 31.34 10.34 16.61
C ARG A 3 30.98 10.44 15.12
N MET A 4 31.98 10.43 14.24
CA MET A 4 31.80 10.59 12.78
C MET A 4 31.26 9.30 12.11
N THR A 5 31.56 8.13 12.69
CA THR A 5 31.10 6.82 12.22
C THR A 5 29.65 6.51 12.61
N ASP A 6 29.18 7.04 13.74
CA ASP A 6 27.80 6.82 14.21
C ASP A 6 26.78 7.61 13.37
N ALA A 7 27.13 8.85 13.00
CA ALA A 7 26.32 9.67 12.09
C ALA A 7 26.20 9.05 10.69
N ALA A 8 27.28 8.46 10.17
CA ALA A 8 27.28 7.79 8.86
C ALA A 8 26.40 6.53 8.85
N ARG A 9 26.43 5.70 9.92
CA ARG A 9 25.54 4.55 10.05
C ARG A 9 24.07 4.93 10.22
N ALA A 10 23.78 5.95 11.02
CA ALA A 10 22.42 6.46 11.19
C ALA A 10 21.85 6.99 9.87
N TYR A 11 22.67 7.70 9.09
CA TYR A 11 22.30 8.17 7.76
C TYR A 11 22.05 7.01 6.79
N GLN A 12 22.94 6.01 6.75
CA GLN A 12 22.78 4.83 5.89
C GLN A 12 21.52 4.02 6.24
N ALA A 13 21.26 3.79 7.52
CA ALA A 13 20.03 3.11 7.97
C ALA A 13 18.77 3.90 7.57
N GLY A 14 18.77 5.21 7.77
CA GLY A 14 17.68 6.09 7.33
C GLY A 14 17.48 6.10 5.81
N ALA A 15 18.57 6.06 5.03
CA ALA A 15 18.52 5.96 3.58
C ALA A 15 17.93 4.61 3.12
N THR A 16 18.36 3.49 3.72
CA THR A 16 17.80 2.15 3.42
C THR A 16 16.31 2.07 3.74
N HIS A 17 15.88 2.58 4.89
CA HIS A 17 14.45 2.63 5.24
C HIS A 17 13.66 3.49 4.26
N ARG A 18 14.16 4.65 3.85
CA ARG A 18 13.52 5.48 2.83
C ARG A 18 13.39 4.75 1.50
N THR A 19 14.44 4.04 1.06
CA THR A 19 14.39 3.22 -0.17
C THR A 19 13.34 2.12 -0.09
N LEU A 20 13.20 1.43 1.05
CA LEU A 20 12.15 0.43 1.25
C LEU A 20 10.75 1.06 1.15
N ARG A 21 10.54 2.21 1.77
CA ARG A 21 9.23 2.92 1.73
C ARG A 21 8.89 3.42 0.33
N THR A 22 9.89 3.87 -0.43
CA THR A 22 9.71 4.20 -1.86
C THR A 22 9.29 2.97 -2.65
N GLN A 23 9.94 1.83 -2.43
CA GLN A 23 9.59 0.58 -3.13
C GLN A 23 8.20 0.07 -2.76
N GLU A 24 7.79 0.18 -1.49
CA GLU A 24 6.41 -0.12 -1.07
C GLU A 24 5.40 0.79 -1.78
N ALA A 25 5.68 2.09 -1.87
CA ALA A 25 4.82 3.05 -2.58
C ALA A 25 4.70 2.74 -4.09
N GLU A 26 5.76 2.27 -4.73
CA GLU A 26 5.75 1.85 -6.14
C GLU A 26 4.77 0.70 -6.38
N VAL A 27 4.64 -0.26 -5.45
CA VAL A 27 3.67 -1.37 -5.58
C VAL A 27 2.24 -0.85 -5.64
N PHE A 28 1.90 0.14 -4.80
CA PHE A 28 0.59 0.80 -4.85
C PHE A 28 0.39 1.55 -6.16
N GLN A 29 1.41 2.25 -6.66
CA GLN A 29 1.34 2.99 -7.91
C GLN A 29 1.09 2.08 -9.12
N VAL A 30 1.81 0.95 -9.21
CA VAL A 30 1.63 -0.04 -10.28
C VAL A 30 0.22 -0.62 -10.26
N THR A 31 -0.27 -1.01 -9.08
CA THR A 31 -1.63 -1.54 -8.92
C THR A 31 -2.68 -0.49 -9.33
N ASN A 32 -2.46 0.78 -8.96
CA ASN A 32 -3.33 1.88 -9.38
C ASN A 32 -3.32 2.16 -10.87
N ALA A 33 -2.17 2.06 -11.53
CA ALA A 33 -2.10 2.17 -12.98
C ALA A 33 -2.95 1.09 -13.66
N GLY A 34 -2.92 -0.14 -13.13
CA GLY A 34 -3.79 -1.24 -13.57
C GLY A 34 -5.28 -0.94 -13.39
N LEU A 35 -5.69 -0.45 -12.22
CA LEU A 35 -7.07 -0.04 -11.95
C LEU A 35 -7.55 1.07 -12.89
N ARG A 36 -6.72 2.09 -13.16
CA ARG A 36 -7.07 3.17 -14.11
C ARG A 36 -7.26 2.66 -15.52
N ALA A 37 -6.36 1.81 -15.99
CA ALA A 37 -6.46 1.23 -17.33
C ALA A 37 -7.72 0.35 -17.44
N ALA A 38 -8.02 -0.43 -16.40
CA ALA A 38 -9.19 -1.31 -16.36
C ALA A 38 -10.53 -0.56 -16.24
N ARG A 39 -10.55 0.63 -15.63
CA ARG A 39 -11.76 1.47 -15.54
C ARG A 39 -12.39 1.76 -16.91
N ALA A 40 -11.56 2.04 -17.92
CA ALA A 40 -11.99 2.26 -19.29
C ALA A 40 -11.96 0.97 -20.15
N GLY A 41 -11.59 -0.16 -19.55
CA GLY A 41 -11.45 -1.45 -20.22
C GLY A 41 -12.71 -2.31 -20.16
N GLY A 42 -12.65 -3.47 -20.81
CA GLY A 42 -13.71 -4.47 -20.76
C GLY A 42 -13.70 -5.32 -19.48
N PRO A 43 -14.72 -6.19 -19.30
CA PRO A 43 -14.91 -6.99 -18.08
C PRO A 43 -13.67 -7.82 -17.68
N VAL A 44 -12.95 -8.38 -18.64
CA VAL A 44 -11.73 -9.16 -18.36
C VAL A 44 -10.62 -8.30 -17.76
N ALA A 45 -10.45 -7.06 -18.24
CA ALA A 45 -9.47 -6.14 -17.69
C ALA A 45 -9.83 -5.72 -16.26
N GLN A 46 -11.12 -5.46 -16.01
CA GLN A 46 -11.66 -5.14 -14.69
C GLN A 46 -11.45 -6.27 -13.68
N VAL A 47 -11.80 -7.51 -14.04
CA VAL A 47 -11.61 -8.67 -13.17
C VAL A 47 -10.13 -8.87 -12.82
N ARG A 48 -9.22 -8.73 -13.78
CA ARG A 48 -7.77 -8.85 -13.54
C ARG A 48 -7.27 -7.76 -12.58
N ALA A 49 -7.61 -6.50 -12.84
CA ALA A 49 -7.17 -5.40 -11.98
C ALA A 49 -7.73 -5.51 -10.54
N LEU A 50 -8.97 -5.99 -10.39
CA LEU A 50 -9.55 -6.26 -9.06
C LEU A 50 -8.87 -7.43 -8.35
N ALA A 51 -8.47 -8.48 -9.08
CA ALA A 51 -7.71 -9.59 -8.50
C ALA A 51 -6.33 -9.14 -8.01
N ASP A 52 -5.62 -8.32 -8.79
CA ASP A 52 -4.34 -7.75 -8.40
C ASP A 52 -4.48 -6.84 -7.17
N ASN A 53 -5.49 -5.98 -7.15
CA ASN A 53 -5.77 -5.13 -5.99
C ASN A 53 -6.15 -5.95 -4.74
N ARG A 54 -6.91 -7.05 -4.91
CA ARG A 54 -7.22 -7.95 -3.79
C ARG A 54 -5.99 -8.62 -3.22
N ARG A 55 -5.04 -9.03 -4.06
CA ARG A 55 -3.75 -9.59 -3.62
C ARG A 55 -2.93 -8.57 -2.82
N LEU A 56 -2.88 -7.32 -3.28
CA LEU A 56 -2.24 -6.23 -2.56
C LEU A 56 -2.85 -6.05 -1.16
N TRP A 57 -4.16 -5.89 -1.07
CA TRP A 57 -4.84 -5.63 0.21
C TRP A 57 -4.80 -6.81 1.17
N THR A 58 -4.80 -8.05 0.67
CA THR A 58 -4.56 -9.23 1.50
C THR A 58 -3.17 -9.14 2.15
N THR A 59 -2.15 -8.82 1.36
CA THR A 59 -0.76 -8.69 1.85
C THR A 59 -0.63 -7.58 2.89
N VAL A 60 -1.23 -6.41 2.64
CA VAL A 60 -1.24 -5.28 3.58
C VAL A 60 -1.91 -5.68 4.89
N ASN A 61 -3.06 -6.34 4.83
CA ASN A 61 -3.79 -6.77 6.04
C ASN A 61 -2.97 -7.78 6.86
N ASP A 62 -2.30 -8.72 6.22
CA ASP A 62 -1.45 -9.70 6.89
C ASP A 62 -0.25 -9.01 7.57
N LEU A 63 0.43 -8.09 6.87
CA LEU A 63 1.52 -7.30 7.44
C LEU A 63 1.06 -6.46 8.63
N MET A 64 -0.15 -5.88 8.58
CA MET A 64 -0.71 -5.13 9.71
C MET A 64 -1.13 -6.02 10.88
N ARG A 65 -1.33 -7.33 10.67
CA ARG A 65 -1.67 -8.30 11.73
C ARG A 65 -0.44 -8.96 12.34
N ASP A 66 0.71 -8.92 11.67
CA ASP A 66 1.97 -9.47 12.17
C ASP A 66 2.35 -8.85 13.54
N PRO A 67 2.55 -9.66 14.60
CA PRO A 67 3.03 -9.18 15.89
C PRO A 67 4.37 -8.42 15.81
N ALA A 68 5.21 -8.71 14.82
CA ALA A 68 6.51 -8.05 14.61
C ALA A 68 6.40 -6.67 13.95
N ASN A 69 5.19 -6.25 13.52
CA ASN A 69 4.99 -4.94 12.92
C ASN A 69 5.15 -3.82 13.97
N ALA A 70 6.16 -2.97 13.75
CA ALA A 70 6.57 -1.90 14.65
C ALA A 70 5.66 -0.65 14.64
N LEU A 71 4.64 -0.61 13.76
CA LEU A 71 3.69 0.50 13.73
C LEU A 71 2.81 0.52 14.99
N PRO A 72 2.35 1.69 15.45
CA PRO A 72 1.39 1.79 16.54
C PRO A 72 0.14 0.94 16.30
N MET A 73 -0.35 0.28 17.35
CA MET A 73 -1.52 -0.61 17.27
C MET A 73 -2.74 0.08 16.65
N GLU A 74 -3.01 1.33 17.03
CA GLU A 74 -4.13 2.11 16.50
C GLU A 74 -3.99 2.38 15.00
N LEU A 75 -2.77 2.69 14.53
CA LEU A 75 -2.51 2.89 13.11
C LEU A 75 -2.71 1.60 12.33
N ARG A 76 -2.21 0.47 12.85
CA ARG A 76 -2.42 -0.86 12.26
C ARG A 76 -3.90 -1.20 12.16
N ALA A 77 -4.68 -0.96 13.23
CA ALA A 77 -6.12 -1.19 13.25
C ALA A 77 -6.86 -0.32 12.23
N SER A 78 -6.47 0.95 12.10
CA SER A 78 -7.02 1.87 11.09
C SER A 78 -6.77 1.37 9.66
N ILE A 79 -5.54 0.95 9.35
CA ILE A 79 -5.19 0.40 8.03
C ILE A 79 -5.98 -0.88 7.73
N VAL A 80 -6.13 -1.78 8.71
CA VAL A 80 -6.95 -3.00 8.54
C VAL A 80 -8.42 -2.64 8.27
N SER A 81 -8.97 -1.64 8.96
CA SER A 81 -10.35 -1.17 8.71
C SER A 81 -10.53 -0.67 7.28
N VAL A 82 -9.57 0.11 6.77
CA VAL A 82 -9.53 0.55 5.37
C VAL A 82 -9.45 -0.66 4.42
N GLY A 83 -8.58 -1.63 4.71
CA GLY A 83 -8.45 -2.85 3.90
C GLY A 83 -9.74 -3.67 3.84
N LEU A 84 -10.51 -3.75 4.93
CA LEU A 84 -11.83 -4.38 4.94
C LEU A 84 -12.87 -3.61 4.13
N ALA A 85 -12.80 -2.27 4.10
CA ALA A 85 -13.66 -1.47 3.24
C ALA A 85 -13.33 -1.69 1.75
N VAL A 86 -12.05 -1.74 1.39
CA VAL A 86 -11.59 -2.02 0.02
C VAL A 86 -12.03 -3.41 -0.44
N GLN A 87 -11.87 -4.43 0.40
CA GLN A 87 -12.32 -5.80 0.04
C GLN A 87 -13.82 -5.86 -0.23
N ARG A 88 -14.65 -5.23 0.63
CA ARG A 88 -16.10 -5.15 0.42
C ARG A 88 -16.45 -4.41 -0.87
N GLU A 89 -15.73 -3.33 -1.21
CA GLU A 89 -15.98 -2.60 -2.46
C GLU A 89 -15.71 -3.47 -3.70
N MET A 90 -14.64 -4.28 -3.67
CA MET A 90 -14.29 -5.20 -4.76
C MET A 90 -15.22 -6.42 -4.89
N GLU A 91 -16.15 -6.63 -3.96
CA GLU A 91 -17.13 -7.72 -3.97
C GLU A 91 -18.49 -7.30 -4.54
N ARG A 92 -18.68 -6.00 -4.81
CA ARG A 92 -19.92 -5.47 -5.38
C ARG A 92 -20.04 -5.88 -6.85
N ASP A 93 -21.28 -5.98 -7.34
CA ASP A 93 -21.57 -6.22 -8.76
C ASP A 93 -21.00 -5.13 -9.67
N ALA A 94 -20.98 -3.89 -9.17
CA ALA A 94 -20.36 -2.73 -9.81
C ALA A 94 -19.41 -2.03 -8.82
N PRO A 95 -18.13 -2.46 -8.75
CA PRO A 95 -17.13 -1.84 -7.89
C PRO A 95 -16.82 -0.41 -8.33
N ASN A 96 -16.67 0.48 -7.35
CA ASN A 96 -16.24 1.86 -7.57
C ASN A 96 -14.72 1.94 -7.70
N PHE A 97 -14.23 1.92 -8.94
CA PHE A 97 -12.81 2.05 -9.24
C PHE A 97 -12.20 3.37 -8.73
N ASP A 98 -12.96 4.46 -8.71
CA ASP A 98 -12.43 5.76 -8.23
C ASP A 98 -12.16 5.74 -6.74
N PHE A 99 -13.03 5.07 -5.97
CA PHE A 99 -12.78 4.81 -4.55
C PHE A 99 -11.52 3.97 -4.35
N LEU A 100 -11.39 2.85 -5.06
CA LEU A 100 -10.23 1.95 -4.94
C LEU A 100 -8.92 2.67 -5.26
N ILE A 101 -8.91 3.46 -6.34
CA ILE A 101 -7.77 4.25 -6.76
C ILE A 101 -7.39 5.27 -5.69
N ALA A 102 -8.35 6.05 -5.19
CA ALA A 102 -8.10 7.10 -4.21
C ALA A 102 -7.54 6.55 -2.89
N ILE A 103 -8.04 5.40 -2.41
CA ILE A 103 -7.49 4.77 -1.20
C ILE A 103 -6.02 4.37 -1.41
N ASN A 104 -5.71 3.74 -2.53
CA ASN A 104 -4.33 3.34 -2.85
C ASN A 104 -3.39 4.55 -3.01
N GLU A 105 -3.86 5.66 -3.61
CA GLU A 105 -3.08 6.91 -3.71
C GLU A 105 -2.77 7.49 -2.33
N ASN A 106 -3.77 7.55 -1.46
CA ASN A 106 -3.59 8.08 -0.10
C ASN A 106 -2.58 7.24 0.69
N LEU A 107 -2.62 5.91 0.55
CA LEU A 107 -1.67 5.04 1.24
C LEU A 107 -0.24 5.15 0.66
N ALA A 108 -0.11 5.21 -0.68
CA ALA A 108 1.18 5.44 -1.34
C ALA A 108 1.80 6.78 -0.93
N ALA A 109 1.00 7.84 -0.85
CA ALA A 109 1.44 9.16 -0.41
C ALA A 109 1.94 9.13 1.05
N GLY A 110 1.22 8.43 1.95
CA GLY A 110 1.64 8.24 3.34
C GLY A 110 2.96 7.46 3.47
N LEU A 111 3.21 6.49 2.58
CA LEU A 111 4.48 5.75 2.53
C LEU A 111 5.63 6.62 2.03
N ALA A 112 5.41 7.44 1.00
CA ALA A 112 6.44 8.30 0.42
C ALA A 112 6.83 9.51 1.31
N ALA A 113 5.92 9.97 2.16
CA ALA A 113 6.13 11.12 3.04
C ALA A 113 6.83 10.81 4.38
N GLY A 114 6.79 9.55 4.84
CA GLY A 114 7.45 9.08 6.06
C GLY A 114 8.78 8.42 5.77
#